data_AF-A0A932GT75-F1
#
_entry.id   AF-A0A932GT75-F1
#
_cell.length_a   1.000
_cell.length_b   1.000
_cell.length_c   1.000
_cell.angle_alpha   90.00
_cell.angle_beta   90.00
_cell.angle_gamma   90.00
#
_symmetry.space_group_name_H-M   'P 1'
#
loop_
_entity.id
_entity.type
_entity.pdbx_description
1 polymer ?
#
loop_
_entity_poly.entity_id
_entity_poly.type
_entity_poly.pdbx_seq_one_letter_code
_entity_poly.pdbx_strand_id
1 'polypeptide(L)'
;MEIKSKNAVWQIVGFVLQPFVGAIRYGALKMMKQFRAPDDERPAQATAEHVLSEIVLPSCFRLFQDEVFRERARFHKLPRSEHDRIFNELEVAGICLAMFYLRMARVTGRVEEYRFWQSVDEHLPRELGEILKGYGVDSASAKLMRDLISMRRREYEELAEHVEKENSERVEFKELSSMQKQFAAVWHATAVGTSSHITRGNLQEGDPLTQYLIQWLLILKQQVEKFAQRL
;
A
#
# COMPACT_ATOMS: atom_id res chain seq x y z
N MET A 1 25.58 33.86 -28.22
CA MET A 1 26.10 32.73 -27.41
C MET A 1 25.42 32.80 -26.04
N GLU A 2 24.16 32.38 -25.90
CA GLU A 2 23.37 32.72 -24.70
C GLU A 2 22.18 31.76 -24.42
N ILE A 3 22.38 30.45 -24.59
CA ILE A 3 21.31 29.44 -24.36
C ILE A 3 21.71 28.38 -23.30
N LYS A 4 22.98 28.32 -22.86
CA LYS A 4 23.44 27.28 -21.91
C LYS A 4 23.17 27.57 -20.42
N SER A 5 22.93 28.82 -20.00
CA SER A 5 22.82 29.12 -18.56
C SER A 5 21.45 28.80 -17.94
N LYS A 6 20.35 28.88 -18.71
CA LYS A 6 18.99 28.64 -18.20
C LYS A 6 18.78 27.17 -17.78
N ASN A 7 19.33 26.21 -18.51
CA ASN A 7 19.23 24.78 -18.16
C ASN A 7 20.02 24.42 -16.90
N ALA A 8 21.18 25.06 -16.68
CA ALA A 8 21.99 24.81 -15.50
C ALA A 8 21.30 25.31 -14.22
N VAL A 9 20.64 26.46 -14.27
CA VAL A 9 19.87 27.00 -13.12
C VAL A 9 18.70 26.09 -12.77
N TRP A 10 17.94 25.59 -13.75
CA TRP A 10 16.84 24.65 -13.49
C TRP A 10 17.33 23.28 -12.99
N GLN A 11 18.49 22.80 -13.44
CA GLN A 11 19.10 21.58 -12.93
C GLN A 11 19.61 21.73 -11.48
N ILE A 12 20.22 22.88 -11.15
CA ILE A 12 20.68 23.18 -9.79
C ILE A 12 19.48 23.38 -8.86
N VAL A 13 18.45 24.11 -9.30
CA VAL A 13 17.20 24.28 -8.55
C VAL A 13 16.51 22.93 -8.34
N GLY A 14 16.46 22.07 -9.37
CA GLY A 14 15.92 20.72 -9.26
C GLY A 14 16.69 19.84 -8.27
N PHE A 15 18.03 19.92 -8.27
CA PHE A 15 18.89 19.18 -7.35
C PHE A 15 18.80 19.68 -5.90
N VAL A 16 18.75 21.00 -5.70
CA VAL A 16 18.64 21.64 -4.37
C VAL A 16 17.24 21.43 -3.78
N LEU A 17 16.20 21.46 -4.60
CA LEU A 17 14.84 21.23 -4.14
C LEU A 17 14.50 19.74 -3.99
N GLN A 18 15.21 18.83 -4.65
CA GLN A 18 14.94 17.38 -4.60
C GLN A 18 14.71 16.82 -3.19
N PRO A 19 15.56 17.10 -2.17
CA PRO A 19 15.32 16.63 -0.80
C PRO A 19 14.09 17.27 -0.13
N PHE A 20 13.62 18.41 -0.63
CA PHE A 20 12.43 19.11 -0.14
C PHE A 20 11.17 18.82 -0.95
N VAL A 21 11.25 18.17 -2.13
CA VAL A 21 10.09 17.86 -2.99
C VAL A 21 9.03 17.10 -2.22
N GLY A 22 9.40 16.11 -1.41
CA GLY A 22 8.46 15.37 -0.57
C GLY A 22 7.75 16.26 0.47
N ALA A 23 8.48 17.16 1.13
CA ALA A 23 7.92 18.10 2.09
C ALA A 23 7.00 19.15 1.43
N ILE A 24 7.37 19.63 0.24
CA ILE A 24 6.57 20.56 -0.56
C ILE A 24 5.28 19.87 -1.03
N ARG A 25 5.38 18.65 -1.57
CA ARG A 25 4.24 17.85 -2.02
C ARG A 25 3.29 17.55 -0.86
N TYR A 26 3.83 17.18 0.29
CA TYR A 26 3.06 17.00 1.52
C TYR A 26 2.36 18.28 1.99
N GLY A 27 3.07 19.41 2.01
CA GLY A 27 2.49 20.71 2.36
C GLY A 27 1.37 21.12 1.41
N ALA A 28 1.53 20.87 0.12
CA ALA A 28 0.49 21.09 -0.88
C ALA A 28 -0.74 20.20 -0.64
N LEU A 29 -0.57 18.91 -0.34
CA LEU A 29 -1.68 18.01 -0.01
C LEU A 29 -2.46 18.49 1.22
N LYS A 30 -1.77 18.93 2.27
CA LYS A 30 -2.40 19.48 3.47
C LYS A 30 -3.24 20.71 3.15
N MET A 31 -2.70 21.63 2.34
CA MET A 31 -3.44 22.81 1.87
C MET A 31 -4.64 22.41 1.00
N MET A 32 -4.48 21.48 0.06
CA MET A 32 -5.55 20.98 -0.79
C MET A 32 -6.68 20.35 0.03
N LYS A 33 -6.35 19.56 1.07
CA LYS A 33 -7.34 18.98 1.99
C LYS A 33 -8.08 20.08 2.76
N GLN A 34 -7.36 21.09 3.27
CA GLN A 34 -7.93 22.17 4.08
C GLN A 34 -8.85 23.10 3.28
N PHE A 35 -8.51 23.38 2.02
CA PHE A 35 -9.25 24.33 1.16
C PHE A 35 -10.15 23.66 0.12
N ARG A 36 -10.48 22.37 0.30
CA ARG A 36 -11.31 21.64 -0.67
C ARG A 36 -12.77 22.09 -0.67
N ALA A 37 -13.38 22.08 -1.84
CA ALA A 37 -14.84 22.07 -1.94
C ALA A 37 -15.38 20.67 -1.55
N PRO A 38 -16.65 20.56 -1.10
CA PRO A 38 -17.23 19.27 -0.68
C PRO A 38 -17.20 18.16 -1.74
N ASP A 39 -17.25 18.52 -3.03
CA ASP A 39 -17.26 17.60 -4.18
C ASP A 39 -15.91 17.55 -4.93
N ASP A 40 -14.86 18.17 -4.38
CA ASP A 40 -13.53 18.16 -5.01
C ASP A 40 -12.77 16.88 -4.67
N GLU A 41 -12.67 15.99 -5.67
CA GLU A 41 -11.98 14.71 -5.60
C GLU A 41 -10.45 14.82 -5.78
N ARG A 42 -9.93 15.95 -6.28
CA ARG A 42 -8.50 16.11 -6.57
C ARG A 42 -7.60 15.92 -5.34
N PRO A 43 -7.95 16.41 -4.13
CA PRO A 43 -7.17 16.14 -2.92
C PRO A 43 -7.14 14.66 -2.56
N ALA A 44 -8.24 13.94 -2.76
CA ALA A 44 -8.29 12.50 -2.48
C ALA A 44 -7.44 11.72 -3.47
N GLN A 45 -7.55 12.05 -4.76
CA GLN A 45 -6.73 11.48 -5.82
C GLN A 45 -5.23 11.72 -5.57
N ALA A 46 -4.83 12.96 -5.30
CA ALA A 46 -3.43 13.31 -5.04
C ALA A 46 -2.89 12.64 -3.76
N THR A 47 -3.78 12.43 -2.77
CA THR A 47 -3.45 11.70 -1.55
C THR A 47 -3.25 10.20 -1.83
N ALA A 48 -4.11 9.58 -2.64
CA ALA A 48 -3.96 8.19 -3.06
C ALA A 48 -2.65 8.00 -3.86
N GLU A 49 -2.36 8.90 -4.80
CA GLU A 49 -1.09 8.89 -5.54
C GLU A 49 0.12 9.01 -4.60
N HIS A 50 0.07 9.87 -3.59
CA HIS A 50 1.14 10.01 -2.60
C HIS A 50 1.31 8.74 -1.75
N VAL A 51 0.22 8.15 -1.26
CA VAL A 51 0.27 6.89 -0.51
C VAL A 51 0.91 5.79 -1.36
N LEU A 52 0.60 5.70 -2.65
CA LEU A 52 1.22 4.73 -3.53
C LEU A 52 2.70 5.02 -3.79
N SER A 53 3.01 6.20 -4.33
CA SER A 53 4.33 6.53 -4.85
C SER A 53 5.38 6.77 -3.78
N GLU A 54 5.00 7.25 -2.60
CA GLU A 54 5.95 7.63 -1.55
C GLU A 54 5.98 6.63 -0.37
N ILE A 55 4.95 5.80 -0.21
CA ILE A 55 4.83 4.87 0.91
C ILE A 55 4.79 3.41 0.44
N VAL A 56 3.75 3.02 -0.30
CA VAL A 56 3.49 1.61 -0.64
C VAL A 56 4.53 1.06 -1.62
N LEU A 57 4.67 1.65 -2.81
CA LEU A 57 5.58 1.16 -3.84
C LEU A 57 7.05 1.16 -3.41
N PRO A 58 7.57 2.21 -2.73
CA PRO A 58 8.92 2.15 -2.16
C PRO A 58 9.09 1.05 -1.12
N SER A 59 8.06 0.75 -0.33
CA SER A 59 8.08 -0.36 0.63
C SER A 59 8.12 -1.72 -0.06
N CYS A 60 7.29 -1.93 -1.08
CA CYS A 60 7.29 -3.14 -1.90
C CYS A 60 8.65 -3.34 -2.58
N PHE A 61 9.23 -2.28 -3.16
CA PHE A 61 10.53 -2.34 -3.83
C PHE A 61 11.67 -2.69 -2.86
N ARG A 62 11.72 -2.05 -1.68
CA ARG A 62 12.70 -2.41 -0.65
C ARG A 62 12.58 -3.87 -0.20
N LEU A 63 11.36 -4.35 0.02
CA LEU A 63 11.11 -5.75 0.37
C LEU A 63 11.55 -6.69 -0.75
N PHE A 64 11.24 -6.37 -2.01
CA PHE A 64 11.62 -7.18 -3.16
C PHE A 64 13.13 -7.29 -3.36
N GLN A 65 13.88 -6.26 -2.98
CA GLN A 65 15.34 -6.26 -3.01
C GLN A 65 15.99 -6.96 -1.81
N ASP A 66 15.25 -7.14 -0.71
CA ASP A 66 15.76 -7.70 0.53
C ASP A 66 16.17 -9.17 0.38
N GLU A 67 17.42 -9.49 0.76
CA GLU A 67 17.98 -10.83 0.58
C GLU A 67 17.26 -11.88 1.43
N VAL A 68 16.84 -11.51 2.65
CA VAL A 68 16.13 -12.42 3.57
C VAL A 68 14.76 -12.77 3.00
N PHE A 69 14.03 -11.80 2.48
CA PHE A 69 12.77 -12.02 1.77
C PHE A 69 12.97 -12.93 0.55
N ARG A 70 13.94 -12.60 -0.31
CA ARG A 70 14.21 -13.36 -1.55
C ARG A 70 14.56 -14.81 -1.26
N GLU A 71 15.30 -15.07 -0.18
CA GLU A 71 15.62 -16.43 0.24
C GLU A 71 14.37 -17.17 0.75
N ARG A 72 13.57 -16.53 1.61
CA ARG A 72 12.30 -17.11 2.11
C ARG A 72 11.30 -17.39 0.99
N ALA A 73 11.24 -16.50 -0.01
CA ALA A 73 10.43 -16.67 -1.22
C ALA A 73 11.10 -17.54 -2.29
N ARG A 74 12.28 -18.11 -2.01
CA ARG A 74 13.01 -19.07 -2.85
C ARG A 74 13.30 -18.56 -4.27
N PHE A 75 13.61 -17.28 -4.42
CA PHE A 75 13.86 -16.64 -5.71
C PHE A 75 14.92 -17.36 -6.54
N HIS A 76 15.93 -17.95 -5.88
CA HIS A 76 17.01 -18.69 -6.53
C HIS A 76 16.54 -19.95 -7.28
N LYS A 77 15.33 -20.46 -6.99
CA LYS A 77 14.72 -21.62 -7.67
C LYS A 77 13.70 -21.23 -8.73
N LEU A 78 13.42 -19.94 -8.89
CA LEU A 78 12.31 -19.44 -9.69
C LEU A 78 12.81 -18.74 -10.97
N PRO A 79 12.12 -18.91 -12.11
CA PRO A 79 12.41 -18.12 -13.30
C PRO A 79 12.04 -16.64 -13.08
N ARG A 80 12.63 -15.75 -13.88
CA ARG A 80 12.39 -14.29 -13.76
C ARG A 80 10.91 -13.89 -13.84
N SER A 81 10.11 -14.58 -14.66
CA SER A 81 8.67 -14.32 -14.76
C SER A 81 7.93 -14.52 -13.43
N GLU A 82 8.42 -15.41 -12.56
CA GLU A 82 7.85 -15.56 -11.22
C GLU A 82 8.29 -14.43 -10.28
N HIS A 83 9.45 -13.81 -10.52
CA HIS A 83 9.87 -12.66 -9.72
C HIS A 83 8.93 -11.48 -9.98
N ASP A 84 8.60 -11.20 -11.25
CA ASP A 84 7.64 -10.15 -11.61
C ASP A 84 6.26 -10.42 -11.01
N ARG A 85 5.80 -11.67 -11.07
CA ARG A 85 4.55 -12.08 -10.40
C ARG A 85 4.60 -11.83 -8.90
N ILE A 86 5.66 -12.23 -8.22
CA ILE A 86 5.82 -12.01 -6.78
C ILE A 86 5.81 -10.52 -6.47
N PHE A 87 6.45 -9.68 -7.30
CA PHE A 87 6.41 -8.24 -7.11
C PHE A 87 4.98 -7.70 -7.18
N ASN A 88 4.19 -8.12 -8.18
CA ASN A 88 2.78 -7.75 -8.26
C ASN A 88 2.01 -8.18 -7.00
N GLU A 89 2.29 -9.37 -6.46
CA GLU A 89 1.66 -9.83 -5.21
C GLU A 89 2.01 -8.92 -4.01
N LEU A 90 3.24 -8.42 -3.93
CA LEU A 90 3.63 -7.45 -2.90
C LEU A 90 2.92 -6.11 -3.08
N GLU A 91 2.77 -5.62 -4.30
CA GLU A 91 2.03 -4.38 -4.59
C GLU A 91 0.56 -4.52 -4.19
N VAL A 92 -0.08 -5.63 -4.58
CA VAL A 92 -1.47 -5.92 -4.19
C VAL A 92 -1.61 -5.96 -2.68
N ALA A 93 -0.74 -6.69 -1.98
CA ALA A 93 -0.77 -6.80 -0.52
C ALA A 93 -0.61 -5.44 0.17
N GLY A 94 0.33 -4.63 -0.30
CA GLY A 94 0.59 -3.30 0.25
C GLY A 94 -0.60 -2.34 0.03
N ILE A 95 -1.23 -2.39 -1.14
CA ILE A 95 -2.42 -1.61 -1.45
C ILE A 95 -3.61 -2.06 -0.61
N CYS A 96 -3.89 -3.36 -0.53
CA CYS A 96 -4.96 -3.90 0.30
C CYS A 96 -4.79 -3.49 1.77
N LEU A 97 -3.57 -3.54 2.32
CA LEU A 97 -3.31 -3.07 3.68
C LEU A 97 -3.63 -1.58 3.84
N ALA A 98 -3.19 -0.73 2.90
CA ALA A 98 -3.48 0.69 2.93
C ALA A 98 -5.00 0.94 2.90
N MET A 99 -5.72 0.25 2.01
CA MET A 99 -7.19 0.30 1.92
C MET A 99 -7.86 -0.10 3.25
N PHE A 100 -7.44 -1.21 3.86
CA PHE A 100 -7.97 -1.65 5.16
C PHE A 100 -7.70 -0.66 6.28
N TYR A 101 -6.50 -0.10 6.34
CA TYR A 101 -6.16 0.92 7.32
C TYR A 101 -6.98 2.20 7.13
N LEU A 102 -7.11 2.69 5.89
CA LEU A 102 -7.92 3.87 5.60
C LEU A 102 -9.39 3.64 5.94
N ARG A 103 -9.92 2.43 5.70
CA ARG A 103 -11.26 2.05 6.12
C ARG A 103 -11.44 2.10 7.63
N MET A 104 -10.43 1.74 8.43
CA MET A 104 -10.48 1.94 9.88
C MET A 104 -10.46 3.41 10.28
N ALA A 105 -9.60 4.22 9.64
CA ALA A 105 -9.51 5.65 9.90
C ALA A 105 -10.87 6.35 9.69
N ARG A 106 -11.73 5.81 8.80
CA ARG A 106 -13.13 6.24 8.65
C ARG A 106 -13.96 6.12 9.92
N VAL A 107 -13.72 5.07 10.71
CA VAL A 107 -14.55 4.75 11.88
C VAL A 107 -14.04 5.48 13.13
N THR A 108 -12.77 5.87 13.16
CA THR A 108 -12.16 6.58 14.29
C THR A 108 -12.06 8.10 14.09
N GLY A 109 -12.21 8.60 12.86
CA GLY A 109 -12.12 10.02 12.51
C GLY A 109 -13.42 10.82 12.70
N ARG A 110 -13.35 12.13 12.43
CA ARG A 110 -14.53 13.02 12.37
C ARG A 110 -15.35 12.73 11.10
N VAL A 111 -16.66 12.96 11.13
CA VAL A 111 -17.58 12.69 10.01
C VAL A 111 -17.17 13.42 8.72
N GLU A 112 -16.53 14.60 8.79
CA GLU A 112 -16.04 15.29 7.59
C GLU A 112 -14.80 14.63 6.96
N GLU A 113 -14.03 13.87 7.74
CA GLU A 113 -12.87 13.10 7.26
C GLU A 113 -13.27 11.72 6.72
N TYR A 114 -14.45 11.22 7.10
CA TYR A 114 -15.01 9.97 6.62
C TYR A 114 -15.05 9.90 5.09
N ARG A 115 -15.70 10.90 4.45
CA ARG A 115 -15.87 10.91 2.98
C ARG A 115 -14.54 11.03 2.25
N PHE A 116 -13.60 11.76 2.84
CA PHE A 116 -12.27 11.93 2.26
C PHE A 116 -11.50 10.61 2.20
N TRP A 117 -11.38 9.91 3.33
CA TRP A 117 -10.68 8.63 3.39
C TRP A 117 -11.44 7.53 2.64
N GLN A 118 -12.74 7.71 2.43
CA GLN A 118 -13.51 6.92 1.48
C GLN A 118 -13.03 7.14 0.04
N SER A 119 -13.01 8.39 -0.43
CA SER A 119 -12.54 8.71 -1.77
C SER A 119 -11.09 8.27 -1.99
N VAL A 120 -10.19 8.46 -1.01
CA VAL A 120 -8.77 8.03 -1.13
C VAL A 120 -8.66 6.52 -1.37
N ASP A 121 -9.37 5.70 -0.59
CA ASP A 121 -9.41 4.24 -0.76
C ASP A 121 -9.92 3.82 -2.14
N GLU A 122 -10.98 4.47 -2.63
CA GLU A 122 -11.57 4.17 -3.94
C GLU A 122 -10.62 4.52 -5.09
N HIS A 123 -9.77 5.54 -4.92
CA HIS A 123 -8.77 5.93 -5.92
C HIS A 123 -7.51 5.06 -5.92
N LEU A 124 -7.13 4.43 -4.79
CA LEU A 124 -5.87 3.66 -4.69
C LEU A 124 -5.69 2.63 -5.84
N PRO A 125 -6.65 1.73 -6.14
CA PRO A 125 -6.48 0.77 -7.23
C PRO A 125 -6.41 1.44 -8.61
N ARG A 126 -7.08 2.58 -8.79
CA ARG A 126 -7.09 3.33 -10.05
C ARG A 126 -5.77 4.03 -10.28
N GLU A 127 -5.24 4.69 -9.26
CA GLU A 127 -3.98 5.43 -9.33
C GLU A 127 -2.79 4.51 -9.62
N LEU A 128 -2.78 3.28 -9.11
CA LEU A 128 -1.77 2.30 -9.54
C LEU A 128 -1.83 2.07 -11.06
N GLY A 129 -3.03 1.92 -11.62
CA GLY A 129 -3.21 1.76 -13.06
C GLY A 129 -2.73 2.97 -13.86
N GLU A 130 -2.92 4.19 -13.35
CA GLU A 130 -2.37 5.42 -13.97
C GLU A 130 -0.84 5.45 -13.91
N ILE A 131 -0.25 5.09 -12.77
CA ILE A 131 1.22 5.00 -12.59
C ILE A 131 1.81 3.98 -13.57
N LEU A 132 1.22 2.78 -13.67
CA LEU A 132 1.67 1.73 -14.58
C LEU A 132 1.60 2.17 -16.05
N LYS A 133 0.53 2.85 -16.45
CA LYS A 133 0.43 3.46 -17.79
C LYS A 133 1.52 4.50 -18.03
N GLY A 134 1.87 5.29 -17.01
CA GLY A 134 3.01 6.21 -17.05
C GLY A 134 4.35 5.51 -17.31
N TYR A 135 4.49 4.24 -16.89
CA TYR A 135 5.64 3.38 -17.20
C TYR A 135 5.52 2.62 -18.53
N GLY A 136 4.46 2.85 -19.31
CA GLY A 136 4.26 2.25 -20.62
C GLY A 136 3.47 0.94 -20.62
N VAL A 137 2.86 0.56 -19.49
CA VAL A 137 1.93 -0.58 -19.44
C VAL A 137 0.64 -0.24 -20.19
N ASP A 138 0.12 -1.16 -20.99
CA ASP A 138 -1.12 -0.93 -21.73
C ASP A 138 -2.36 -0.87 -20.80
N SER A 139 -3.43 -0.25 -21.28
CA SER A 139 -4.66 -0.06 -20.51
C SER A 139 -5.34 -1.37 -20.07
N ALA A 140 -5.19 -2.47 -20.83
CA ALA A 140 -5.79 -3.74 -20.46
C ALA A 140 -5.02 -4.38 -19.30
N SER A 141 -3.69 -4.36 -19.36
CA SER A 141 -2.80 -4.82 -18.28
C SER A 141 -2.99 -3.98 -17.00
N ALA A 142 -3.09 -2.65 -17.12
CA ALA A 142 -3.40 -1.78 -15.98
C ALA A 142 -4.77 -2.09 -15.35
N LYS A 143 -5.77 -2.41 -16.17
CA LYS A 143 -7.09 -2.87 -15.70
C LYS A 143 -7.00 -4.22 -14.98
N LEU A 144 -6.21 -5.18 -15.50
CA LEU A 144 -6.02 -6.48 -14.85
C LEU A 144 -5.44 -6.33 -13.44
N MET A 145 -4.50 -5.40 -13.24
CA MET A 145 -3.94 -5.14 -11.91
C MET A 145 -4.99 -4.62 -10.93
N ARG A 146 -5.87 -3.71 -11.37
CA ARG A 146 -7.00 -3.23 -10.56
C ARG A 146 -7.97 -4.36 -10.21
N ASP A 147 -8.28 -5.21 -11.19
CA ASP A 147 -9.17 -6.35 -11.01
C ASP A 147 -8.54 -7.37 -10.03
N LEU A 148 -7.22 -7.56 -10.08
CA LEU A 148 -6.46 -8.39 -9.13
C LEU A 148 -6.52 -7.83 -7.70
N ILE A 149 -6.32 -6.51 -7.51
CA ILE A 149 -6.46 -5.87 -6.19
C ILE A 149 -7.86 -6.09 -5.63
N SER A 150 -8.90 -5.92 -6.44
CA SER A 150 -10.29 -6.14 -6.01
C SER A 150 -10.58 -7.60 -5.65
N MET A 151 -10.00 -8.55 -6.39
CA MET A 151 -10.10 -9.98 -6.09
C MET A 151 -9.43 -10.30 -4.75
N ARG A 152 -8.17 -9.86 -4.56
CA ARG A 152 -7.39 -10.18 -3.36
C ARG A 152 -7.88 -9.47 -2.12
N ARG A 153 -8.42 -8.26 -2.24
CA ARG A 153 -9.09 -7.61 -1.12
C ARG A 153 -10.22 -8.47 -0.56
N ARG A 154 -11.09 -9.01 -1.44
CA ARG A 154 -12.19 -9.88 -1.03
C ARG A 154 -11.69 -11.18 -0.39
N GLU A 155 -10.70 -11.80 -1.01
CA GLU A 155 -10.06 -13.01 -0.47
C GLU A 155 -9.49 -12.77 0.95
N TYR A 156 -8.83 -11.64 1.17
CA TYR A 156 -8.28 -11.29 2.48
C TYR A 156 -9.37 -10.93 3.50
N GLU A 157 -10.48 -10.31 3.08
CA GLU A 157 -11.66 -10.07 3.93
C GLU A 157 -12.30 -11.40 4.37
N GLU A 158 -12.47 -12.35 3.46
CA GLU A 158 -13.01 -13.69 3.77
C GLU A 158 -12.07 -14.48 4.70
N LEU A 159 -10.76 -14.46 4.41
CA LEU A 159 -9.76 -15.12 5.25
C LEU A 159 -9.66 -14.49 6.65
N ALA A 160 -9.90 -13.18 6.78
CA ALA A 160 -9.91 -12.50 8.07
C ALA A 160 -10.98 -13.05 9.01
N GLU A 161 -12.15 -13.44 8.50
CA GLU A 161 -13.20 -14.06 9.35
C GLU A 161 -12.72 -15.38 9.97
N HIS A 162 -11.92 -16.15 9.24
CA HIS A 162 -11.31 -17.37 9.74
C HIS A 162 -10.23 -17.07 10.79
N VAL A 163 -9.34 -16.12 10.48
CA VAL A 163 -8.29 -15.68 11.42
C VAL A 163 -8.88 -15.16 12.73
N GLU A 164 -9.96 -14.38 12.68
CA GLU A 164 -10.63 -13.85 13.87
C GLU A 164 -11.19 -14.98 14.75
N LYS A 165 -11.85 -15.98 14.14
CA LYS A 165 -12.40 -17.15 14.84
C LYS A 165 -11.30 -18.02 15.46
N GLU A 166 -10.21 -18.26 14.75
CA GLU A 166 -9.10 -19.08 15.26
C GLU A 166 -8.35 -18.40 16.43
N ASN A 167 -8.34 -17.06 16.46
CA ASN A 167 -7.66 -16.30 17.50
C ASN A 167 -8.61 -15.85 18.62
N SER A 168 -9.93 -16.07 18.51
CA SER A 168 -10.93 -15.57 19.47
C SER A 168 -10.68 -16.01 20.91
N GLU A 169 -10.05 -17.18 21.08
CA GLU A 169 -9.76 -17.76 22.39
C GLU A 169 -8.43 -17.32 23.00
N ARG A 170 -7.54 -16.70 22.21
CA ARG A 170 -6.23 -16.24 22.69
C ARG A 170 -6.39 -15.00 23.56
N VAL A 171 -5.74 -14.98 24.73
CA VAL A 171 -5.84 -13.88 25.71
C VAL A 171 -5.48 -12.54 25.07
N GLU A 172 -4.37 -12.49 24.34
CA GLU A 172 -3.90 -11.31 23.62
C GLU A 172 -4.93 -10.75 22.62
N PHE A 173 -5.72 -11.63 22.01
CA PHE A 173 -6.76 -11.23 21.08
C PHE A 173 -8.03 -10.79 21.81
N LYS A 174 -8.41 -11.45 22.92
CA LYS A 174 -9.60 -11.12 23.72
C LYS A 174 -9.60 -9.69 24.23
N GLU A 175 -8.44 -9.21 24.66
CA GLU A 175 -8.23 -7.86 25.23
C GLU A 175 -8.33 -6.73 24.19
N LEU A 176 -8.28 -7.05 22.90
CA LEU A 176 -8.46 -6.07 21.82
C LEU A 176 -9.92 -5.63 21.70
N SER A 177 -10.14 -4.35 21.40
CA SER A 177 -11.45 -3.85 20.95
C SER A 177 -11.89 -4.55 19.66
N SER A 178 -13.19 -4.60 19.37
CA SER A 178 -13.72 -5.25 18.15
C SER A 178 -13.06 -4.71 16.87
N MET A 179 -12.75 -3.41 16.85
CA MET A 179 -12.08 -2.79 15.72
C MET A 179 -10.61 -3.22 15.59
N GLN A 180 -9.88 -3.31 16.71
CA GLN A 180 -8.51 -3.82 16.72
C GLN A 180 -8.46 -5.30 16.33
N LYS A 181 -9.45 -6.10 16.72
CA LYS A 181 -9.61 -7.51 16.30
C LYS A 181 -9.79 -7.63 14.80
N GLN A 182 -10.74 -6.88 14.23
CA GLN A 182 -10.98 -6.86 12.78
C GLN A 182 -9.73 -6.46 12.01
N PHE A 183 -9.02 -5.43 12.48
CA PHE A 183 -7.78 -5.02 11.83
C PHE A 183 -6.66 -6.05 11.92
N ALA A 184 -6.44 -6.61 13.11
CA ALA A 184 -5.47 -7.67 13.31
C ALA A 184 -5.79 -8.86 12.40
N ALA A 185 -7.07 -9.22 12.27
CA ALA A 185 -7.52 -10.29 11.40
C ALA A 185 -7.22 -10.01 9.92
N VAL A 186 -7.59 -8.84 9.37
CA VAL A 186 -7.29 -8.51 7.95
C VAL A 186 -5.80 -8.35 7.68
N TRP A 187 -5.02 -7.84 8.64
CA TRP A 187 -3.57 -7.72 8.53
C TRP A 187 -2.91 -9.09 8.46
N HIS A 188 -3.27 -10.01 9.36
CA HIS A 188 -2.78 -11.39 9.35
C HIS A 188 -3.25 -12.14 8.10
N ALA A 189 -4.52 -12.00 7.71
CA ALA A 189 -5.07 -12.60 6.50
C ALA A 189 -4.33 -12.11 5.25
N THR A 190 -4.00 -10.82 5.16
CA THR A 190 -3.20 -10.26 4.06
C THR A 190 -1.83 -10.96 3.99
N ALA A 191 -1.15 -11.15 5.13
CA ALA A 191 0.15 -11.82 5.15
C ALA A 191 0.05 -13.29 4.73
N VAL A 192 -0.93 -14.02 5.26
CA VAL A 192 -1.15 -15.44 4.94
C VAL A 192 -1.54 -15.63 3.48
N GLY A 193 -2.51 -14.85 2.99
CA GLY A 193 -2.94 -14.88 1.59
C GLY A 193 -1.79 -14.56 0.65
N THR A 194 -1.06 -13.46 0.90
CA THR A 194 0.13 -13.10 0.09
C THR A 194 1.18 -14.21 0.10
N SER A 195 1.46 -14.82 1.26
CA SER A 195 2.40 -15.95 1.35
C SER A 195 1.94 -17.14 0.54
N SER A 196 0.64 -17.48 0.62
CA SER A 196 0.02 -18.52 -0.19
C SER A 196 0.16 -18.23 -1.68
N HIS A 197 -0.08 -17.00 -2.13
CA HIS A 197 0.08 -16.66 -3.55
C HIS A 197 1.54 -16.69 -3.99
N ILE A 198 2.49 -16.23 -3.17
CA ILE A 198 3.92 -16.32 -3.47
C ILE A 198 4.32 -17.79 -3.63
N THR A 199 3.89 -18.67 -2.72
CA THR A 199 4.21 -20.12 -2.74
C THR A 199 3.29 -20.96 -3.62
N ARG A 200 2.34 -20.34 -4.32
CA ARG A 200 1.31 -20.99 -5.15
C ARG A 200 0.48 -22.04 -4.37
N GLY A 201 0.09 -21.71 -3.15
CA GLY A 201 -0.71 -22.55 -2.27
C GLY A 201 0.09 -23.58 -1.49
N ASN A 202 1.40 -23.69 -1.69
CA ASN A 202 2.26 -24.65 -0.99
C ASN A 202 2.78 -24.10 0.36
N LEU A 203 1.92 -23.38 1.08
CA LEU A 203 2.25 -22.78 2.36
C LEU A 203 2.26 -23.85 3.46
N GLN A 204 3.30 -23.86 4.30
CA GLN A 204 3.38 -24.76 5.45
C GLN A 204 2.97 -24.02 6.73
N GLU A 205 2.49 -24.76 7.73
CA GLU A 205 2.24 -24.17 9.04
C GLU A 205 3.53 -23.60 9.63
N GLY A 206 3.47 -22.36 10.13
CA GLY A 206 4.65 -21.67 10.66
C GLY A 206 5.66 -21.21 9.61
N ASP A 207 5.28 -21.13 8.32
CA ASP A 207 6.19 -20.70 7.25
C ASP A 207 6.89 -19.36 7.60
N PRO A 208 8.24 -19.31 7.60
CA PRO A 208 9.00 -18.10 7.89
C PRO A 208 8.67 -16.93 6.95
N LEU A 209 8.21 -17.19 5.72
CA LEU A 209 7.77 -16.15 4.79
C LEU A 209 6.58 -15.37 5.35
N THR A 210 5.59 -16.08 5.91
CA THR A 210 4.40 -15.46 6.51
C THR A 210 4.78 -14.53 7.65
N GLN A 211 5.64 -15.00 8.56
CA GLN A 211 6.11 -14.17 9.68
C GLN A 211 6.87 -12.92 9.18
N TYR A 212 7.65 -13.06 8.11
CA TYR A 212 8.36 -11.94 7.51
C TYR A 212 7.38 -10.90 6.93
N LEU A 213 6.36 -11.37 6.21
CA LEU A 213 5.35 -10.51 5.62
C LEU A 213 4.47 -9.83 6.67
N ILE A 214 4.17 -10.50 7.79
CA ILE A 214 3.50 -9.88 8.95
C ILE A 214 4.32 -8.66 9.43
N GLN A 215 5.64 -8.83 9.64
CA GLN A 215 6.52 -7.75 10.09
C GLN A 215 6.61 -6.60 9.08
N TRP A 216 6.76 -6.93 7.79
CA TRP A 216 6.77 -5.93 6.73
C TRP A 216 5.45 -5.13 6.68
N LEU A 217 4.30 -5.81 6.72
CA LEU A 217 3.00 -5.16 6.73
C LEU A 217 2.80 -4.30 7.98
N LEU A 218 3.34 -4.69 9.15
CA LEU A 218 3.29 -3.85 10.35
C LEU A 218 4.04 -2.53 10.15
N ILE A 219 5.25 -2.59 9.56
CA ILE A 219 6.04 -1.40 9.24
C ILE A 219 5.30 -0.53 8.23
N LEU A 220 4.73 -1.13 7.19
CA LEU A 220 3.95 -0.40 6.18
C LEU A 220 2.72 0.28 6.80
N LYS A 221 1.97 -0.42 7.66
CA LYS A 221 0.85 0.14 8.42
C LYS A 221 1.30 1.39 9.18
N GLN A 222 2.39 1.31 9.94
CA GLN A 222 2.88 2.45 10.73
C GLN A 222 3.23 3.66 9.85
N GLN A 223 3.74 3.43 8.64
CA GLN A 223 4.02 4.50 7.68
C GLN A 223 2.73 5.16 7.16
N VAL A 224 1.74 4.35 6.75
CA VAL A 224 0.43 4.84 6.29
C VAL A 224 -0.30 5.58 7.42
N GLU A 225 -0.28 5.03 8.63
CA GLU A 225 -0.86 5.63 9.83
C GLU A 225 -0.26 6.99 10.16
N LYS A 226 1.07 7.06 10.20
CA LYS A 226 1.79 8.30 10.47
C LYS A 226 1.50 9.35 9.42
N PHE A 227 1.33 8.96 8.16
CA PHE A 227 0.91 9.87 7.09
C PHE A 227 -0.53 10.36 7.32
N ALA A 228 -1.47 9.45 7.52
CA ALA A 228 -2.88 9.78 7.70
C ALA A 228 -3.14 10.68 8.91
N GLN A 229 -2.46 10.45 10.04
CA GLN A 229 -2.59 11.26 11.26
C GLN A 229 -2.05 12.69 11.12
N ARG A 230 -1.13 12.92 10.19
CA ARG A 230 -0.46 14.23 10.06
C ARG A 230 -1.07 15.10 8.96
N LEU A 231 -1.75 14.48 7.99
CA LEU A 231 -2.36 15.13 6.83
C LEU A 231 -3.59 15.96 7.23
#